data_AF-A0ABD5LW52-F1
#
_entry.id   AF-A0ABD5LW52-F1
#
_cell.length_a   1.000
_cell.length_b   1.000
_cell.length_c   1.000
_cell.angle_alpha   90.00
_cell.angle_beta   90.00
_cell.angle_gamma   90.00
#
_symmetry.space_group_name_H-M   'P 1'
#
loop_
_entity.id
_entity.type
_entity.pdbx_description
1 polymer ?
#
loop_
_entity_poly.entity_id
_entity_poly.type
_entity_poly.pdbx_seq_one_letter_code
_entity_poly.pdbx_strand_id
1 'polypeptide(L)'
;MWRWIVAASFVAEQADNNGTHQVDNGRGKTITAAIYRNKHAALTVYAASERMLLANHIEGAAYEHYGAENGAIMAVKIYRILSILSLNAVADYQNGGVRGYLFFMMI
;
A
#
# COMPACT_ATOMS: atom_id res chain seq x y z
N MET A 1 -3.72 -0.47 13.93
CA MET A 1 -2.31 -0.11 13.69
C MET A 1 -1.81 -0.61 12.34
N TRP A 2 -1.86 -1.93 12.05
CA TRP A 2 -1.31 -2.56 10.82
C TRP A 2 -1.66 -1.90 9.48
N ARG A 3 -2.91 -1.51 9.24
CA ARG A 3 -3.31 -0.83 8.00
C ARG A 3 -2.50 0.42 7.70
N TRP A 4 -2.13 1.19 8.73
CA TRP A 4 -1.32 2.40 8.56
C TRP A 4 0.11 2.08 8.15
N ILE A 5 0.69 1.01 8.70
CA ILE A 5 2.06 0.59 8.35
C ILE A 5 2.08 0.19 6.87
N VAL A 6 1.18 -0.69 6.45
CA VAL A 6 1.10 -1.16 5.06
C VAL A 6 0.82 0.00 4.09
N ALA A 7 -0.16 0.86 4.39
CA ALA A 7 -0.49 2.01 3.55
C ALA A 7 0.66 3.02 3.45
N ALA A 8 1.35 3.31 4.55
CA ALA A 8 2.48 4.24 4.55
C ALA A 8 3.68 3.68 3.77
N SER A 9 4.01 2.39 3.97
CA SER A 9 5.04 1.69 3.20
C SER A 9 4.77 1.75 1.70
N PHE A 10 3.51 1.53 1.30
CA PHE A 10 3.10 1.63 -0.08
C PHE A 10 3.25 3.04 -0.66
N VAL A 11 2.74 4.07 0.04
CA VAL A 11 2.86 5.47 -0.40
C VAL A 11 4.32 5.88 -0.55
N ALA A 12 5.19 5.46 0.39
CA ALA A 12 6.63 5.72 0.30
C ALA A 12 7.24 5.05 -0.93
N GLU A 13 6.91 3.79 -1.21
CA GLU A 13 7.37 3.08 -2.41
C GLU A 13 6.92 3.78 -3.70
N GLN A 14 5.68 4.26 -3.77
CA GLN A 14 5.18 4.99 -4.94
C GLN A 14 5.87 6.34 -5.13
N ALA A 15 6.10 7.07 -4.03
CA ALA A 15 6.85 8.33 -4.05
C ALA A 15 8.27 8.13 -4.57
N ASP A 16 8.95 7.06 -4.13
CA ASP A 16 10.31 6.77 -4.55
C ASP A 16 10.38 6.28 -6.01
N ASN A 17 9.43 5.46 -6.45
CA ASN A 17 9.49 4.83 -7.78
C ASN A 17 8.98 5.74 -8.90
N ASN A 18 7.93 6.52 -8.64
CA ASN A 18 7.24 7.30 -9.67
C ASN A 18 7.26 8.81 -9.38
N GLY A 19 7.84 9.21 -8.25
CA GLY A 19 7.89 10.59 -7.80
C GLY A 19 6.63 11.05 -7.06
N THR A 20 6.64 12.34 -6.73
CA THR A 20 5.53 13.02 -6.06
C THR A 20 5.07 14.21 -6.89
N HIS A 21 3.86 14.69 -6.61
CA HIS A 21 3.38 15.96 -7.15
C HIS A 21 2.59 16.74 -6.10
N GLN A 22 2.36 18.00 -6.42
CA GLN A 22 1.60 18.92 -5.61
C GLN A 22 0.11 18.81 -5.98
N VAL A 23 -0.74 18.64 -4.96
CA VAL A 23 -2.20 18.55 -5.10
C VAL A 23 -2.87 19.56 -4.18
N ASP A 24 -3.88 20.28 -4.67
CA ASP A 24 -4.74 21.09 -3.80
C ASP A 24 -5.61 20.16 -2.96
N ASN A 25 -5.57 20.33 -1.63
CA ASN A 25 -6.38 19.55 -0.72
C ASN A 25 -7.84 20.02 -0.62
N GLY A 26 -8.27 20.95 -1.48
CA GLY A 26 -9.62 21.52 -1.50
C GLY A 26 -9.90 22.48 -0.34
N ARG A 27 -8.87 22.82 0.45
CA ARG A 27 -8.93 23.80 1.55
C ARG A 27 -7.95 24.96 1.33
N GLY A 28 -7.54 25.17 0.07
CA GLY A 28 -6.58 26.21 -0.31
C GLY A 28 -5.15 25.93 0.15
N LYS A 29 -4.82 24.67 0.46
CA LYS A 29 -3.47 24.25 0.83
C LYS A 29 -2.99 23.14 -0.08
N THR A 30 -1.80 23.33 -0.64
CA THR A 30 -1.15 22.33 -1.45
C THR A 30 -0.48 21.27 -0.58
N ILE A 31 -0.64 20.01 -0.95
CA ILE A 31 -0.03 18.85 -0.31
C ILE A 31 0.81 18.07 -1.32
N THR A 32 1.94 17.54 -0.87
CA THR A 32 2.75 16.60 -1.64
C THR A 32 2.12 15.21 -1.59
N ALA A 33 1.79 14.63 -2.74
CA ALA A 33 1.20 13.31 -2.86
C ALA A 33 2.01 12.39 -3.78
N ALA A 34 2.09 11.11 -3.44
CA ALA A 34 2.75 10.09 -4.24
C ALA A 34 1.97 9.79 -5.51
N ILE A 35 2.68 9.42 -6.58
CA ILE A 35 2.08 9.02 -7.84
C ILE A 35 2.24 7.51 -7.99
N TYR A 36 1.17 6.82 -8.34
CA TYR A 36 1.27 5.53 -9.01
C TYR A 36 1.29 5.77 -10.51
N ARG A 37 2.18 5.11 -11.26
CA ARG A 37 2.21 5.19 -12.73
C ARG A 37 2.47 3.82 -13.33
N ASN A 38 1.67 3.48 -14.34
CA ASN A 38 1.94 2.35 -15.23
C ASN A 38 2.04 2.83 -16.69
N LYS A 39 2.12 1.90 -17.65
CA LYS A 39 2.26 2.21 -19.08
C LYS A 39 1.07 3.00 -19.67
N HIS A 40 -0.09 2.98 -19.02
CA HIS A 40 -1.36 3.49 -19.57
C HIS A 40 -1.97 4.62 -18.73
N ALA A 41 -1.66 4.69 -17.44
CA ALA A 41 -2.31 5.63 -16.51
C ALA A 41 -1.38 6.04 -15.36
N ALA A 42 -1.71 7.18 -14.75
CA ALA A 42 -1.13 7.63 -13.49
C ALA A 42 -2.24 8.03 -12.51
N LEU A 43 -2.07 7.71 -11.24
CA LEU A 43 -3.04 7.95 -10.17
C LEU A 43 -2.34 8.57 -8.96
N THR A 44 -3.03 9.47 -8.28
CA THR A 44 -2.56 9.98 -6.99
C THR A 44 -2.86 8.97 -5.90
N VAL A 45 -1.84 8.63 -5.11
CA VAL A 45 -1.94 7.64 -4.04
C VAL A 45 -2.00 8.33 -2.69
N TYR A 46 -3.04 8.01 -1.92
CA TYR A 46 -3.26 8.53 -0.58
C TYR A 46 -3.34 7.40 0.44
N ALA A 47 -2.57 7.51 1.53
CA ALA A 47 -2.56 6.50 2.60
C ALA A 47 -3.96 6.25 3.20
N ALA A 48 -4.83 7.26 3.21
CA ALA A 48 -6.21 7.13 3.67
C ALA A 48 -7.05 6.23 2.75
N SER A 49 -6.91 6.38 1.42
CA SER A 49 -7.61 5.55 0.44
C SER A 49 -7.12 4.10 0.50
N GLU A 50 -5.80 3.90 0.58
CA GLU A 50 -5.20 2.57 0.75
C GLU A 50 -5.72 1.88 2.03
N ARG A 51 -5.80 2.63 3.13
CA ARG A 51 -6.36 2.10 4.38
C ARG A 51 -7.80 1.62 4.23
N MET A 52 -8.62 2.31 3.45
CA MET A 52 -10.00 1.89 3.17
C MET A 52 -10.02 0.63 2.30
N LEU A 53 -9.18 0.56 1.28
CA LEU A 53 -9.04 -0.65 0.44
C LEU A 53 -8.64 -1.87 1.28
N LEU A 54 -7.67 -1.72 2.19
CA LEU A 54 -7.27 -2.79 3.12
C LEU A 54 -8.44 -3.25 4.02
N ALA A 55 -9.22 -2.31 4.55
CA ALA A 55 -10.36 -2.66 5.39
C ALA A 55 -11.48 -3.36 4.60
N ASN A 56 -11.77 -2.91 3.38
CA ASN A 56 -12.87 -3.45 2.60
C ASN A 56 -12.51 -4.78 1.93
N HIS A 57 -11.33 -4.86 1.29
CA HIS A 57 -10.98 -5.99 0.45
C HIS A 57 -10.16 -7.04 1.20
N ILE A 58 -9.16 -6.64 2.00
CA ILE A 58 -8.34 -7.63 2.71
C ILE A 58 -9.08 -8.19 3.92
N GLU A 59 -9.62 -7.33 4.77
CA GLU A 59 -10.39 -7.80 5.92
C GLU A 59 -11.73 -8.38 5.52
N GLY A 60 -12.46 -7.74 4.61
CA GLY A 60 -13.72 -8.28 4.09
C GLY A 60 -13.54 -9.70 3.56
N ALA A 61 -12.59 -9.91 2.64
CA ALA A 61 -12.30 -11.25 2.13
C ALA A 61 -11.84 -12.22 3.23
N ALA A 62 -11.03 -11.76 4.20
CA ALA A 62 -10.61 -12.63 5.31
C ALA A 62 -11.80 -13.09 6.17
N TYR A 63 -12.76 -12.21 6.45
CA TYR A 63 -13.97 -12.59 7.19
C TYR A 63 -14.91 -13.45 6.37
N GLU A 64 -15.05 -13.19 5.07
CA GLU A 64 -15.86 -14.00 4.15
C GLU A 64 -15.32 -15.44 4.05
N HIS A 65 -13.99 -15.60 3.94
CA HIS A 65 -13.38 -16.92 3.75
C HIS A 65 -13.13 -17.69 5.05
N TYR A 66 -12.81 -17.02 6.15
CA TYR A 66 -12.39 -17.68 7.40
C TYR A 66 -13.37 -17.49 8.56
N GLY A 67 -14.48 -16.79 8.34
CA GLY A 67 -15.51 -16.53 9.33
C GLY A 67 -15.06 -15.56 10.44
N ALA A 68 -15.99 -15.28 11.36
CA ALA A 68 -15.76 -14.33 12.45
C ALA A 68 -14.64 -14.75 13.42
N GLU A 69 -14.44 -16.06 13.61
CA GLU A 69 -13.46 -16.61 14.55
C GLU A 69 -12.02 -16.39 14.06
N ASN A 70 -11.76 -16.62 12.76
CA ASN A 70 -10.41 -16.60 12.21
C ASN A 70 -10.12 -15.43 11.27
N GLY A 71 -11.14 -14.69 10.81
CA GLY A 71 -10.99 -13.59 9.85
C GLY A 71 -10.02 -12.51 10.32
N ALA A 72 -10.12 -12.08 11.58
CA ALA A 72 -9.22 -11.10 12.17
C ALA A 72 -7.75 -11.57 12.17
N ILE A 73 -7.52 -12.84 12.55
CA ILE A 73 -6.18 -13.45 12.60
C ILE A 73 -5.59 -13.51 11.19
N MET A 74 -6.39 -13.91 10.21
CA MET A 74 -5.95 -14.01 8.82
C MET A 74 -5.63 -12.64 8.22
N ALA A 75 -6.45 -11.63 8.48
CA ALA A 75 -6.14 -10.26 8.05
C ALA A 75 -4.80 -9.76 8.63
N VAL A 76 -4.53 -10.01 9.93
CA VAL A 76 -3.25 -9.66 10.55
C VAL A 76 -2.08 -10.40 9.92
N LYS A 77 -2.24 -11.69 9.59
CA LYS A 77 -1.19 -12.46 8.89
C LYS A 77 -0.90 -11.87 7.51
N ILE A 78 -1.93 -11.51 6.75
CA ILE A 78 -1.78 -10.86 5.44
C ILE A 78 -1.02 -9.53 5.59
N TYR A 79 -1.40 -8.68 6.55
CA TYR A 79 -0.67 -7.43 6.79
C TYR A 79 0.80 -7.64 7.14
N ARG A 80 1.11 -8.67 7.93
CA ARG A 80 2.50 -9.01 8.28
C ARG A 80 3.28 -9.45 7.04
N ILE A 81 2.70 -10.29 6.20
CA ILE A 81 3.33 -10.74 4.94
C ILE A 81 3.60 -9.54 4.03
N LEU A 82 2.63 -8.66 3.83
CA LEU A 82 2.80 -7.44 3.01
C LEU A 82 3.92 -6.55 3.55
N SER A 83 3.99 -6.39 4.88
CA SER A 83 5.06 -5.60 5.52
C SER A 83 6.45 -6.23 5.32
N ILE A 84 6.56 -7.56 5.44
CA ILE A 84 7.83 -8.28 5.25
C ILE A 84 8.27 -8.22 3.79
N LEU A 85 7.34 -8.42 2.84
CA LEU A 85 7.65 -8.32 1.41
C LEU A 85 8.17 -6.93 1.05
N SER A 86 7.57 -5.87 1.61
CA SER A 86 8.06 -4.50 1.48
C SER A 86 9.50 -4.35 1.96
N LEU A 87 9.79 -4.83 3.16
CA LEU A 87 11.13 -4.73 3.76
C LEU A 87 12.19 -5.49 2.97
N ASN A 88 11.86 -6.71 2.52
CA ASN A 88 12.76 -7.51 1.70
C ASN A 88 13.01 -6.85 0.34
N ALA A 89 11.98 -6.29 -0.29
CA ALA A 89 12.14 -5.56 -1.54
C ALA A 89 13.05 -4.32 -1.39
N VAL A 90 12.96 -3.63 -0.25
CA VAL A 90 13.87 -2.52 0.08
C VAL A 90 15.30 -3.04 0.28
N ALA A 91 15.49 -4.13 1.02
CA ALA A 91 16.81 -4.72 1.26
C ALA A 91 17.46 -5.21 -0.05
N ASP A 92 16.70 -5.87 -0.92
CA ASP A 92 17.19 -6.34 -2.23
C ASP A 92 17.62 -5.17 -3.11
N TYR A 93 16.86 -4.07 -3.11
CA TYR A 93 17.22 -2.86 -3.84
C TYR A 93 18.54 -2.24 -3.36
N GLN A 94 18.75 -2.18 -2.04
CA GLN A 94 20.03 -1.70 -1.48
C GLN A 94 21.22 -2.57 -1.89
N ASN A 95 20.99 -3.82 -2.26
CA ASN A 95 22.02 -4.78 -2.71
C ASN A 95 22.13 -4.89 -4.24
N GLY A 96 21.55 -3.96 -5.01
CA GLY A 96 21.61 -3.94 -6.46
C GLY A 96 20.60 -4.85 -7.17
N GLY A 97 19.62 -5.38 -6.44
CA GLY A 97 18.48 -6.12 -6.98
C GLY A 97 17.45 -5.21 -7.67
N VAL A 98 16.60 -5.81 -8.51
CA VAL A 98 15.51 -5.10 -9.19
C VAL A 98 14.38 -4.81 -8.19
N ARG A 99 13.91 -3.55 -8.14
CA ARG A 99 12.92 -3.08 -7.17
C ARG A 99 11.50 -3.49 -7.58
N GLY A 100 10.78 -4.19 -6.71
CA GLY A 100 9.30 -4.21 -6.73
C GLY A 100 8.66 -5.55 -6.40
N TYR A 101 7.84 -5.60 -5.33
CA TYR A 101 6.97 -6.75 -5.05
C TYR A 101 5.64 -6.43 -4.33
N LEU A 102 5.43 -5.24 -3.78
CA LEU A 102 4.17 -4.95 -3.06
C LEU A 102 2.95 -4.85 -3.99
N PHE A 103 3.16 -4.49 -5.26
CA PHE A 103 2.07 -4.03 -6.12
C PHE A 103 1.33 -5.14 -6.89
N PHE A 104 1.93 -6.31 -7.13
CA PHE A 104 1.26 -7.35 -7.94
C PHE A 104 0.09 -8.05 -7.21
N MET A 105 -0.17 -7.71 -5.94
CA MET A 105 -1.19 -8.37 -5.11
C MET A 105 -2.41 -7.51 -4.77
N MET A 106 -2.51 -6.25 -5.24
CA MET A 106 -3.61 -5.35 -4.83
C MET A 106 -4.47 -4.77 -5.96
N ILE A 107 -4.24 -5.14 -7.23
CA ILE A 107 -5.10 -4.83 -8.38
C ILE A 107 -5.22 -6.07 -9.26
#